data_AF-A0AAU8LW97-F1
#
_entry.id   AF-A0AAU8LW97-F1
#
_cell.length_a   1.000
_cell.length_b   1.000
_cell.length_c   1.000
_cell.angle_alpha   90.00
_cell.angle_beta   90.00
_cell.angle_gamma   90.00
#
_symmetry.space_group_name_H-M   'P 1'
#
loop_
_entity.id
_entity.type
_entity.pdbx_description
1 polymer ?
#
loop_
_entity_poly.entity_id
_entity_poly.type
_entity_poly.pdbx_seq_one_letter_code
_entity_poly.pdbx_strand_id
1 'polypeptide(L)'
;MIYYKYVNIKTEEPHPIQKAKFSTDIMRFRNYLARQYSNKNNVYEQGDRSKACPILSIYFLGHRLDNVHVPVIRVERKYYDNATGGELPVREEFIESLTHDSFVIQIPELRRKRRNLLEKVLAVFEQPVSKKRPIFLIFLSPSTLRSTGR
;
A
#
# COMPACT_ATOMS: atom_id res chain seq x y z
N MET A 1 -0.37 13.87 9.55
CA MET A 1 -0.98 12.59 9.98
C MET A 1 -0.84 11.57 8.87
N ILE A 2 -0.34 10.38 9.18
CA ILE A 2 -0.13 9.29 8.23
C ILE A 2 -1.02 8.12 8.63
N TYR A 3 -1.77 7.57 7.68
CA TYR A 3 -2.46 6.29 7.86
C TYR A 3 -1.80 5.24 7.00
N TYR A 4 -1.78 3.99 7.43
CA TYR A 4 -1.28 2.92 6.61
C TYR A 4 -2.06 1.63 6.82
N LYS A 5 -2.14 0.84 5.75
CA LYS A 5 -2.79 -0.47 5.71
C LYS A 5 -1.89 -1.43 4.95
N TYR A 6 -1.79 -2.64 5.48
CA TYR A 6 -1.27 -3.80 4.78
C TYR A 6 -2.46 -4.58 4.22
N VAL A 7 -2.36 -5.03 2.97
CA VAL A 7 -3.31 -6.01 2.42
C VAL A 7 -2.53 -7.21 1.90
N ASN A 8 -2.95 -8.38 2.37
CA ASN A 8 -2.53 -9.66 1.83
C ASN A 8 -3.16 -9.85 0.45
N ILE A 9 -2.34 -9.96 -0.58
CA ILE A 9 -2.83 -10.01 -1.97
C ILE A 9 -3.54 -11.34 -2.27
N LYS A 10 -3.25 -12.41 -1.51
CA LYS A 10 -3.80 -13.75 -1.74
C LYS A 10 -5.06 -14.03 -0.92
N THR A 11 -5.11 -13.55 0.31
CA THR A 11 -6.28 -13.78 1.19
C THR A 11 -7.30 -12.64 1.13
N GLU A 12 -6.93 -11.49 0.53
CA GLU A 12 -7.70 -10.23 0.53
C GLU A 12 -8.15 -9.76 1.92
N GLU A 13 -7.60 -10.33 3.01
CA GLU A 13 -8.02 -9.99 4.36
C GLU A 13 -7.63 -8.55 4.73
N PRO A 14 -8.60 -7.72 5.17
CA PRO A 14 -8.32 -6.34 5.52
C PRO A 14 -7.71 -6.25 6.92
N HIS A 15 -6.41 -5.93 7.00
CA HIS A 15 -5.78 -5.66 8.29
C HIS A 15 -6.17 -4.29 8.87
N PRO A 16 -6.12 -4.15 10.22
CA PRO A 16 -6.48 -2.90 10.89
C PRO A 16 -5.56 -1.74 10.49
N ILE A 17 -6.19 -0.60 10.25
CA ILE A 17 -5.54 0.64 9.85
C ILE A 17 -4.81 1.21 11.04
N GLN A 18 -3.57 1.61 10.80
CA GLN A 18 -2.73 2.22 11.82
C GLN A 18 -2.59 3.72 11.56
N LYS A 19 -2.52 4.50 12.63
CA LYS A 19 -2.54 5.97 12.60
C LYS A 19 -1.31 6.53 13.30
N ALA A 20 -0.60 7.42 12.63
CA ALA A 20 0.59 8.10 13.15
C ALA A 20 0.47 9.62 12.96
N LYS A 21 0.92 10.40 13.94
CA LYS A 21 0.72 11.86 13.95
C LYS A 21 1.89 12.62 13.31
N PHE A 22 3.12 12.11 13.36
CA PHE A 22 4.33 12.87 13.00
C PHE A 22 5.14 12.20 11.88
N SER A 23 5.93 13.00 11.14
CA SER A 23 6.86 12.52 10.10
C SER A 23 8.02 11.69 10.69
N THR A 24 8.35 11.90 11.98
CA THR A 24 9.33 11.11 12.74
C THR A 24 8.88 9.65 13.01
N ASP A 25 7.64 9.28 12.65
CA ASP A 25 7.10 7.93 12.83
C ASP A 25 7.53 6.92 11.72
N ILE A 26 8.49 7.26 10.84
CA ILE A 26 9.01 6.32 9.81
C ILE A 26 9.46 4.99 10.42
N MET A 27 10.11 5.05 11.59
CA MET A 27 10.54 3.85 12.33
C MET A 27 9.35 3.00 12.78
N ARG A 28 8.22 3.60 13.17
CA ARG A 28 7.01 2.83 13.52
C ARG A 28 6.43 2.11 12.31
N PHE A 29 6.41 2.74 11.14
CA PHE A 29 5.97 2.08 9.91
C PHE A 29 6.87 0.91 9.56
N ARG A 30 8.19 1.11 9.64
CA ARG A 30 9.17 0.06 9.37
C ARG A 30 9.06 -1.10 10.35
N ASN A 31 8.89 -0.82 11.63
CA ASN A 31 8.66 -1.85 12.65
C ASN A 31 7.36 -2.61 12.43
N TYR A 32 6.27 -1.92 12.05
CA TYR A 32 5.01 -2.60 11.74
C TYR A 32 5.15 -3.53 10.54
N LEU A 33 5.76 -3.04 9.45
CA LEU A 33 5.96 -3.83 8.25
C LEU A 33 6.86 -5.05 8.54
N ALA A 34 7.95 -4.87 9.28
CA ALA A 34 8.81 -5.96 9.74
C ALA A 34 8.02 -7.03 10.51
N ARG A 35 7.10 -6.62 11.41
CA ARG A 35 6.22 -7.55 12.13
C ARG A 35 5.28 -8.32 11.19
N GLN A 36 4.87 -7.75 10.06
CA GLN A 36 4.07 -8.47 9.07
C GLN A 36 4.91 -9.50 8.32
N TYR A 37 6.16 -9.19 7.97
CA TYR A 37 7.07 -10.18 7.37
C TYR A 37 7.37 -11.34 8.32
N SER A 38 7.47 -11.09 9.63
CA SER A 38 7.71 -12.14 10.62
C SER A 38 6.44 -12.87 11.10
N ASN A 39 5.26 -12.49 10.61
CA ASN A 39 4.00 -13.07 11.07
C ASN A 39 3.77 -14.43 10.41
N LYS A 40 3.77 -15.51 11.21
CA LYS A 40 3.53 -16.87 10.73
C LYS A 40 2.13 -17.09 10.15
N ASN A 41 1.18 -16.21 10.46
CA ASN A 41 -0.16 -16.25 9.88
C ASN A 41 -0.24 -15.57 8.51
N ASN A 42 0.81 -14.87 8.06
CA ASN A 42 0.89 -14.29 6.72
C ASN A 42 1.44 -15.31 5.72
N VAL A 43 0.79 -16.48 5.69
CA VAL A 43 1.09 -17.56 4.76
C VAL A 43 -0.20 -18.04 4.09
N TYR A 44 -0.08 -18.61 2.91
CA TYR A 44 -1.16 -19.26 2.19
C TYR A 44 -0.73 -20.65 1.75
N GLU A 45 -1.66 -21.60 1.78
CA GLU A 45 -1.40 -22.97 1.34
C GLU A 45 -1.48 -23.06 -0.19
N GLN A 46 -0.49 -23.70 -0.80
CA GLN A 46 -0.47 -24.04 -2.21
C GLN A 46 -0.06 -25.50 -2.38
N GLY A 47 -1.05 -26.38 -2.49
CA GLY A 47 -0.83 -27.83 -2.41
C GLY A 47 -0.34 -28.21 -1.02
N ASP A 48 0.74 -28.99 -0.95
CA ASP A 48 1.34 -29.44 0.32
C ASP A 48 2.38 -28.45 0.89
N ARG A 49 2.44 -27.22 0.37
CA ARG A 49 3.43 -26.21 0.77
C ARG A 49 2.76 -24.93 1.25
N SER A 50 3.21 -24.46 2.42
CA SER A 50 2.85 -23.15 2.94
C SER A 50 3.80 -22.08 2.37
N LYS A 51 3.25 -21.00 1.81
CA LYS A 51 3.99 -19.94 1.12
C LYS A 51 3.74 -18.59 1.76
N ALA A 52 4.75 -17.72 1.80
CA ALA A 52 4.60 -16.38 2.34
C ALA A 52 3.63 -15.55 1.48
N CYS A 53 2.72 -14.83 2.12
CA CYS A 53 1.77 -13.99 1.42
C CYS A 53 2.47 -12.73 0.87
N PRO A 54 2.29 -12.41 -0.43
CA PRO A 54 2.80 -11.17 -1.01
C PRO A 54 2.20 -9.95 -0.31
N ILE A 55 3.06 -8.97 -0.03
CA ILE A 55 2.68 -7.77 0.70
C ILE A 55 2.38 -6.61 -0.25
N LEU A 56 1.23 -5.94 -0.06
CA LEU A 56 0.95 -4.62 -0.62
C LEU A 56 0.78 -3.61 0.51
N SER A 57 1.59 -2.56 0.51
CA SER A 57 1.44 -1.47 1.48
C SER A 57 0.70 -0.29 0.85
N ILE A 58 -0.23 0.30 1.61
CA ILE A 58 -0.97 1.49 1.19
C ILE A 58 -0.76 2.57 2.25
N TYR A 59 -0.18 3.70 1.84
CA TYR A 59 0.11 4.84 2.70
C TYR A 59 -0.80 6.01 2.36
N PHE A 60 -1.36 6.67 3.37
CA PHE A 60 -2.10 7.91 3.25
C PHE A 60 -1.34 9.01 3.97
N LEU A 61 -0.88 9.99 3.22
CA LEU A 61 -0.16 11.14 3.73
C LEU A 61 -1.11 12.32 3.87
N GLY A 62 -1.28 12.82 5.09
CA GLY A 62 -1.98 14.07 5.37
C GLY A 62 -1.16 15.33 5.09
N HIS A 63 -0.03 15.20 4.39
CA HIS A 63 0.85 16.29 3.96
C HIS A 63 1.33 16.02 2.53
N ARG A 64 1.92 17.03 1.88
CA ARG A 64 2.52 16.90 0.55
C ARG A 64 3.96 16.41 0.67
N LEU A 65 4.40 15.66 -0.34
CA LEU A 65 5.81 15.42 -0.60
C LEU A 65 6.42 16.65 -1.28
N ASP A 66 7.71 16.86 -1.06
CA ASP A 66 8.39 18.07 -1.52
C ASP A 66 8.48 18.12 -3.06
N ASN A 67 8.75 16.99 -3.69
CA ASN A 67 9.06 16.91 -5.12
C ASN A 67 7.98 16.23 -5.98
N VAL A 68 6.93 15.69 -5.36
CA VAL A 68 5.91 14.89 -6.05
C VAL A 68 4.53 15.47 -5.79
N HIS A 69 3.88 15.98 -6.83
CA HIS A 69 2.60 16.70 -6.73
C HIS A 69 1.43 15.97 -7.40
N VAL A 70 1.36 14.66 -7.20
CA VAL A 70 0.25 13.81 -7.68
C VAL A 70 -0.50 13.16 -6.52
N PRO A 71 -1.84 13.00 -6.60
CA PRO A 71 -2.67 12.48 -5.52
C PRO A 71 -2.40 11.03 -5.17
N VAL A 72 -2.16 10.17 -6.15
CA VAL A 72 -1.89 8.74 -5.95
C VAL A 72 -0.61 8.40 -6.70
N ILE A 73 0.33 7.80 -5.99
CA ILE A 73 1.60 7.30 -6.51
C ILE A 73 1.56 5.78 -6.39
N ARG A 74 1.87 5.09 -7.48
CA ARG A 74 2.02 3.64 -7.51
C ARG A 74 3.51 3.31 -7.59
N VAL A 75 4.00 2.49 -6.68
CA VAL A 75 5.37 2.00 -6.64
C VAL A 75 5.33 0.50 -6.93
N GLU A 76 5.87 0.11 -8.08
CA GLU A 76 5.88 -1.28 -8.54
C GLU A 76 7.32 -1.77 -8.64
N ARG A 77 7.54 -3.00 -8.19
CA ARG A 77 8.84 -3.65 -8.33
C ARG A 77 9.02 -4.18 -9.74
N LYS A 78 10.21 -3.99 -10.28
CA LYS A 78 10.66 -4.54 -11.56
C LYS A 78 11.99 -5.26 -11.35
N TYR A 79 12.21 -6.32 -12.09
CA TYR A 79 13.43 -7.11 -11.99
C TYR A 79 14.36 -6.66 -13.11
N TYR A 80 15.63 -6.51 -12.80
CA TYR A 80 16.63 -6.12 -13.78
C TYR A 80 17.82 -7.06 -13.68
N ASP A 81 18.32 -7.51 -14.82
CA ASP A 81 19.67 -8.05 -14.90
C ASP A 81 20.66 -6.90 -14.73
N ASN A 82 21.46 -6.95 -13.68
CA ASN A 82 22.42 -5.88 -13.38
C ASN A 82 23.52 -5.77 -14.44
N ALA A 83 23.87 -6.86 -15.14
CA ALA A 83 24.93 -6.83 -16.14
C ALA A 83 24.49 -6.14 -17.44
N THR A 84 23.25 -6.40 -17.87
CA THR A 84 22.71 -5.89 -19.15
C THR A 84 21.78 -4.69 -18.99
N GLY A 85 21.26 -4.45 -17.78
CA GLY A 85 20.18 -3.48 -17.51
C GLY A 85 18.81 -3.92 -18.03
N GLY A 86 18.69 -5.12 -18.61
CA GLY A 86 17.45 -5.63 -19.17
C GLY A 86 16.41 -5.94 -18.10
N GLU A 87 15.15 -5.54 -18.34
CA GLU A 87 14.03 -5.91 -17.46
C GLU A 87 13.71 -7.41 -17.63
N LEU A 88 13.68 -8.15 -16.53
CA LEU A 88 13.34 -9.57 -16.51
C LEU A 88 11.81 -9.73 -16.41
N PRO A 89 11.14 -10.43 -17.35
CA PRO A 89 9.68 -10.57 -17.36
C PRO A 89 9.16 -11.61 -16.36
N VAL A 90 10.06 -12.33 -15.69
CA VAL A 90 9.73 -13.40 -14.75
C VAL A 90 9.58 -12.88 -13.31
N ARG A 91 8.92 -13.66 -12.46
CA ARG A 91 8.75 -13.39 -11.03
C ARG A 91 9.13 -14.62 -10.23
N GLU A 92 9.86 -14.40 -9.15
CA GLU A 92 10.37 -15.48 -8.30
C GLU A 92 9.81 -15.35 -6.89
N GLU A 93 9.26 -16.45 -6.35
CA GLU A 93 8.60 -16.46 -5.05
C GLU A 93 9.50 -15.94 -3.92
N PHE A 94 10.79 -16.30 -3.95
CA PHE A 94 11.76 -15.84 -2.98
C PHE A 94 11.89 -14.31 -2.97
N ILE A 95 11.99 -13.69 -4.15
CA ILE A 95 12.12 -12.23 -4.29
C ILE A 95 10.81 -11.54 -3.92
N GLU A 96 9.68 -12.08 -4.36
CA GLU A 96 8.34 -11.59 -4.01
C GLU A 96 8.04 -11.68 -2.51
N SER A 97 8.67 -12.60 -1.79
CA SER A 97 8.54 -12.75 -0.34
C SER A 97 9.36 -11.73 0.46
N LEU A 98 10.41 -11.15 -0.13
CA LEU A 98 11.31 -10.20 0.53
C LEU A 98 11.05 -8.74 0.15
N THR A 99 10.27 -8.52 -0.90
CA THR A 99 10.02 -7.19 -1.46
C THR A 99 8.51 -6.96 -1.58
N HIS A 100 8.06 -5.70 -1.61
CA HIS A 100 6.63 -5.38 -1.71
C HIS A 100 6.39 -4.20 -2.65
N ASP A 101 5.21 -4.18 -3.26
CA ASP A 101 4.71 -3.02 -3.99
C ASP A 101 4.02 -2.07 -3.00
N SER A 102 3.81 -0.82 -3.42
CA SER A 102 3.08 0.12 -2.58
C SER A 102 2.26 1.16 -3.34
N PHE A 103 1.28 1.72 -2.64
CA PHE A 103 0.58 2.93 -3.04
C PHE A 103 0.83 4.03 -2.01
N VAL A 104 1.16 5.23 -2.47
CA VAL A 104 1.29 6.42 -1.64
C VAL A 104 0.26 7.44 -2.07
N ILE A 105 -0.66 7.78 -1.17
CA ILE A 105 -1.82 8.63 -1.41
C ILE A 105 -1.61 9.94 -0.66
N GLN A 106 -1.46 11.05 -1.38
CA GLN A 106 -1.35 12.39 -0.81
C GLN A 106 -2.74 13.01 -0.67
N ILE A 107 -3.31 12.98 0.53
CA ILE A 107 -4.65 13.52 0.81
C ILE A 107 -4.79 14.98 0.38
N PRO A 108 -3.81 15.88 0.62
CA PRO A 108 -3.92 17.28 0.17
C PRO A 108 -3.98 17.46 -1.36
N GLU A 109 -3.46 16.52 -2.14
CA GLU A 109 -3.46 16.57 -3.61
C GLU A 109 -4.80 16.07 -4.20
N LEU A 110 -5.53 15.19 -3.50
CA LEU A 110 -6.88 14.74 -3.89
C LEU A 110 -7.88 15.90 -3.97
N ARG A 111 -7.68 16.96 -3.17
CA ARG A 111 -8.49 18.18 -3.19
C ARG A 111 -8.46 18.90 -4.53
N ARG A 112 -7.33 18.82 -5.24
CA ARG A 112 -7.09 19.58 -6.48
C ARG A 112 -7.28 18.72 -7.72
N LYS A 113 -7.12 17.40 -7.59
CA LYS A 113 -7.09 16.44 -8.71
C LYS A 113 -7.97 15.24 -8.36
N ARG A 114 -9.11 15.12 -9.07
CA ARG A 114 -10.09 14.03 -8.97
C ARG A 114 -10.33 13.39 -10.33
N ARG A 115 -9.25 12.86 -10.89
CA ARG A 115 -9.14 12.48 -12.31
C ARG A 115 -9.84 11.17 -12.61
N ASN A 116 -9.88 10.24 -11.66
CA ASN A 116 -10.47 8.91 -11.82
C ASN A 116 -11.37 8.53 -10.64
N LEU A 117 -12.05 7.38 -10.76
CA LEU A 117 -12.95 6.85 -9.73
C LEU A 117 -12.23 6.63 -8.40
N LEU A 118 -10.98 6.15 -8.45
CA LEU A 118 -10.17 5.95 -7.25
C LEU A 118 -9.99 7.26 -6.48
N GLU A 119 -9.49 8.29 -7.14
CA GLU A 119 -9.25 9.60 -6.54
C GLU A 119 -10.55 10.20 -5.99
N LYS A 120 -11.67 10.02 -6.68
CA LYS A 120 -13.00 10.47 -6.21
C LYS A 120 -13.45 9.73 -4.94
N VAL A 121 -13.26 8.41 -4.87
CA VAL A 121 -13.59 7.62 -3.66
C VAL A 121 -12.67 8.00 -2.50
N LEU A 122 -11.38 8.17 -2.78
CA LEU A 122 -10.38 8.56 -1.78
C LEU A 122 -10.59 9.99 -1.26
N ALA A 123 -11.26 10.87 -2.01
CA ALA A 123 -11.59 12.23 -1.56
C ALA A 123 -12.50 12.25 -0.32
N VAL A 124 -13.17 11.15 0.03
CA VAL A 124 -13.93 11.03 1.29
C VAL A 124 -13.03 11.23 2.52
N PHE A 125 -11.71 10.98 2.40
CA PHE A 125 -10.75 11.20 3.48
C PHE A 125 -10.38 12.68 3.70
N GLU A 126 -11.00 13.62 2.97
CA GLU A 126 -10.81 15.07 3.14
C GLU A 126 -11.51 15.65 4.40
N GLN A 127 -12.42 14.91 5.04
CA GLN A 127 -13.19 15.43 6.17
C GLN A 127 -12.34 15.52 7.46
N PRO A 128 -12.39 16.63 8.22
CA PRO A 128 -11.71 16.73 9.50
C PRO A 128 -12.22 15.63 10.43
N VAL A 129 -11.28 14.89 11.04
CA VAL A 129 -11.49 13.71 11.89
C VAL A 129 -12.08 14.10 13.25
N SER A 130 -13.17 14.88 13.28
CA SER A 130 -13.87 15.21 14.52
C SER A 130 -15.04 14.25 14.79
N LYS A 131 -15.60 13.58 13.78
CA LYS A 131 -16.65 12.56 13.98
C LYS A 131 -16.56 11.47 12.91
N LYS A 132 -16.41 10.21 13.36
CA LYS A 132 -16.42 8.93 12.62
C LYS A 132 -15.05 8.38 12.18
N ARG A 133 -14.83 7.12 12.57
CA ARG A 133 -13.76 6.27 12.05
C ARG A 133 -14.01 6.09 10.55
N PRO A 134 -13.00 6.26 9.67
CA PRO A 134 -13.20 6.06 8.24
C PRO A 134 -13.38 4.56 7.94
N ILE A 135 -14.60 4.05 8.08
CA ILE A 135 -15.01 2.67 7.76
C ILE A 135 -14.65 2.32 6.30
N PHE A 136 -14.64 3.30 5.39
CA PHE A 136 -14.27 3.13 3.98
C PHE A 136 -12.87 2.58 3.73
N LEU A 137 -11.92 2.83 4.64
CA LEU A 137 -10.52 2.44 4.45
C LEU A 137 -10.34 0.92 4.69
N ILE A 138 -11.34 0.25 5.29
CA ILE A 138 -11.45 -1.22 5.39
C ILE A 138 -11.69 -1.86 4.01
N PHE A 139 -12.39 -1.17 3.10
CA PHE A 139 -12.81 -1.71 1.80
C PHE A 139 -11.82 -1.49 0.65
N LEU A 140 -10.71 -0.77 0.89
CA LEU A 140 -9.66 -0.65 -0.13
C LEU A 140 -8.92 -1.99 -0.27
N SER A 141 -9.23 -2.70 -1.35
CA SER A 141 -8.56 -3.92 -1.80
C SER A 141 -7.51 -3.60 -2.90
N PRO A 142 -6.49 -4.46 -3.08
CA PRO A 142 -5.53 -4.34 -4.17
C PRO A 142 -6.18 -4.33 -5.55
N SER A 143 -7.25 -5.11 -5.71
CA SER A 143 -8.08 -5.23 -6.91
C SER A 143 -8.78 -3.89 -7.23
N THR A 144 -9.34 -3.22 -6.22
CA THR A 144 -9.97 -1.89 -6.37
C THR A 144 -8.95 -0.82 -6.78
N LEU A 145 -7.76 -0.82 -6.18
CA LEU A 145 -6.70 0.14 -6.48
C LEU A 145 -6.14 -0.03 -7.91
N ARG A 146 -6.11 -1.27 -8.42
CA ARG A 146 -5.58 -1.59 -9.75
C ARG A 146 -6.60 -1.38 -10.87
N SER A 147 -7.89 -1.65 -10.64
CA SER A 147 -8.92 -1.55 -11.68
C SER A 147 -9.33 -0.11 -12.02
N THR A 148 -9.28 0.79 -11.05
CA THR A 148 -9.79 2.17 -11.16
C THR A 148 -8.73 3.22 -11.50
N GLY A 149 -7.48 2.78 -11.66
CA GLY A 149 -6.34 3.63 -12.04
C GLY A 149 -6.03 3.68 -13.56
N ARG A 150 -6.78 2.93 -14.38
CA ARG A 150 -6.77 3.05 -15.85
C ARG A 150 -7.81 4.06 -16.31
#